data_AF-A0AA90TZX9-F1
#
_entry.id   AF-A0AA90TZX9-F1
#
_cell.length_a   1.000
_cell.length_b   1.000
_cell.length_c   1.000
_cell.angle_alpha   90.00
_cell.angle_beta   90.00
_cell.angle_gamma   90.00
#
_symmetry.space_group_name_H-M   'P 1'
#
loop_
_entity.id
_entity.type
_entity.pdbx_description
1 polymer ?
#
loop_
_entity_poly.entity_id
_entity_poly.type
_entity_poly.pdbx_seq_one_letter_code
_entity_poly.pdbx_strand_id
1 'polypeptide(L)' 'MIEKLYKKPTTYVVIIGLILTVYLFITLMNFADEGNLVMVLLTSVSIGIVAFFITRTLGHQKQIDIYKR' A
#
# COMPACT_ATOMS: atom_id res chain seq x y z
N MET A 1 -10.89 15.37 17.24
CA MET A 1 -11.13 13.97 16.80
C MET A 1 -10.02 13.46 15.87
N ILE A 2 -9.48 14.30 14.98
CA ILE A 2 -8.38 13.98 14.04
C ILE A 2 -7.05 13.62 14.76
N GLU A 3 -6.78 14.26 15.90
CA GLU A 3 -5.54 14.04 16.68
C GLU A 3 -5.36 12.61 17.22
N LYS A 4 -6.45 11.87 17.46
CA LYS A 4 -6.36 10.48 17.91
C LYS A 4 -6.03 9.51 16.77
N LEU A 5 -6.35 9.86 15.52
CA LEU A 5 -6.05 9.04 14.36
C LEU A 5 -4.55 9.11 14.01
N TYR A 6 -3.95 10.30 14.15
CA TYR A 6 -2.53 10.52 13.86
C TYR A 6 -1.57 9.82 14.83
N LYS A 7 -2.00 9.48 16.06
CA LYS A 7 -1.14 8.81 17.05
C LYS A 7 -1.06 7.29 16.90
N LYS A 8 -1.84 6.68 16.01
CA LYS A 8 -1.75 5.22 15.77
C LYS A 8 -0.69 4.94 14.70
N PRO A 9 0.29 4.05 14.97
CA PRO A 9 1.32 3.68 13.99
C PRO A 9 0.73 3.11 12.69
N THR A 10 -0.51 2.62 12.75
CA THR A 10 -1.26 2.09 11.61
C THR A 10 -1.60 3.16 10.58
N THR A 11 -1.88 4.39 11.01
CA THR A 11 -2.23 5.50 10.10
C THR A 11 -1.07 5.86 9.18
N TYR A 12 0.15 5.86 9.70
CA TYR A 12 1.36 6.11 8.90
C TYR A 12 1.57 5.05 7.82
N VAL A 13 1.37 3.77 8.17
CA VAL A 13 1.52 2.66 7.20
C VAL A 13 0.48 2.77 6.08
N VAL A 14 -0.76 3.16 6.39
CA VAL A 14 -1.80 3.36 5.39
C VAL A 14 -1.49 4.53 4.46
N ILE A 15 -1.05 5.67 5.01
CA ILE A 15 -0.70 6.85 4.21
C ILE A 15 0.47 6.54 3.27
N ILE A 16 1.55 5.94 3.78
CA ILE A 16 2.71 5.56 2.98
C ILE A 16 2.31 4.54 1.91
N GLY A 17 1.51 3.53 2.28
CA GLY A 17 1.00 2.54 1.35
C GLY A 17 0.21 3.16 0.21
N LEU A 18 -0.66 4.13 0.51
CA LEU A 18 -1.48 4.83 -0.47
C LEU A 18 -0.63 5.65 -1.46
N ILE A 19 0.37 6.39 -0.96
CA ILE A 19 1.31 7.13 -1.81
C ILE A 19 2.05 6.17 -2.75
N LEU A 20 2.51 5.03 -2.22
CA LEU A 20 3.23 4.02 -3.01
C LEU A 20 2.33 3.41 -4.10
N THR A 21 1.07 3.10 -3.77
CA THR A 21 0.10 2.55 -4.73
C THR A 21 -0.21 3.55 -5.84
N VAL A 22 -0.40 4.83 -5.53
CA VAL A 22 -0.61 5.88 -6.54
C VAL A 22 0.58 5.95 -7.51
N TYR A 23 1.81 5.94 -6.98
CA TYR A 23 3.01 5.95 -7.80
C TYR A 23 3.10 4.74 -8.76
N LEU A 24 2.80 3.53 -8.27
CA LEU A 24 2.77 2.31 -9.08
C LEU A 24 1.68 2.36 -10.17
N PHE A 25 0.51 2.93 -9.87
CA PHE A 25 -0.55 3.10 -10.86
C PHE A 25 -0.16 4.10 -11.95
N ILE A 26 0.48 5.22 -11.60
CA ILE A 26 1.00 6.17 -12.60
C ILE A 26 2.01 5.49 -13.51
N THR A 27 2.92 4.71 -12.93
CA THR A 27 3.93 3.95 -13.68
C THR A 27 3.27 2.93 -14.62
N LEU A 28 2.23 2.24 -14.16
CA LEU A 28 1.45 1.31 -14.98
C LEU A 28 0.77 2.01 -16.16
N MET A 29 0.18 3.19 -15.95
CA MET A 29 -0.44 3.96 -17.02
C MET A 29 0.59 4.40 -18.07
N ASN A 30 1.76 4.91 -17.64
CA ASN A 30 2.82 5.29 -18.57
C ASN A 30 3.27 4.11 -19.44
N PHE A 31 3.43 2.92 -18.86
CA PHE A 31 3.78 1.72 -19.65
C PHE A 31 2.64 1.24 -20.56
N ALA A 32 1.39 1.47 -20.17
CA ALA A 32 0.24 1.17 -21.02
C ALA A 32 0.20 2.12 -22.24
N ASP A 33 0.50 3.40 -22.03
CA ASP A 33 0.57 4.41 -23.09
C ASP A 33 1.75 4.13 -24.05
N GLU A 34 2.86 3.61 -23.55
CA GLU A 34 3.99 3.12 -24.36
C GLU A 34 3.69 1.82 -25.14
N GLY A 35 2.53 1.18 -24.89
CA GLY A 35 2.17 -0.11 -25.48
C GLY A 35 3.00 -1.29 -24.94
N ASN A 36 3.72 -1.10 -23.84
CA ASN A 36 4.60 -2.12 -23.27
C ASN A 36 3.84 -3.07 -22.33
N LEU A 37 3.12 -4.02 -22.95
CA LEU A 37 2.31 -5.03 -22.28
C LEU A 37 3.05 -5.80 -21.17
N VAL A 38 4.33 -6.13 -21.37
CA VAL A 38 5.13 -6.88 -20.40
C VAL A 38 5.32 -6.07 -19.12
N MET A 39 5.70 -4.80 -19.26
CA MET A 39 5.88 -3.89 -18.11
C MET A 39 4.55 -3.65 -17.39
N VAL A 40 3.44 -3.50 -18.11
CA VAL A 40 2.10 -3.35 -17.51
C VAL A 40 1.76 -4.55 -16.62
N LEU A 41 1.96 -5.77 -17.12
CA LEU A 41 1.72 -6.99 -16.35
C LEU A 41 2.62 -7.06 -15.11
N LEU A 42 3.92 -6.82 -15.25
CA LEU A 42 4.86 -6.82 -14.12
C LEU A 42 4.48 -5.76 -13.06
N THR A 43 4.06 -4.59 -13.50
CA THR A 43 3.65 -3.50 -12.59
C THR A 43 2.34 -3.86 -11.88
N SER A 44 1.39 -4.50 -12.57
CA SER A 44 0.14 -4.96 -11.97
C SER A 44 0.35 -6.01 -10.87
N VAL A 45 1.27 -6.95 -11.10
CA VAL A 45 1.67 -7.95 -10.08
C VAL A 45 2.34 -7.26 -8.90
N SER A 46 3.19 -6.26 -9.16
CA SER A 46 3.85 -5.46 -8.12
C SER A 46 2.85 -4.72 -7.23
N ILE A 47 1.77 -4.15 -7.82
CA ILE A 47 0.67 -3.53 -7.06
C ILE A 47 0.02 -4.56 -6.12
N GLY A 48 -0.25 -5.77 -6.60
CA GLY A 48 -0.81 -6.85 -5.79
C GLY A 48 0.10 -7.24 -4.61
N ILE A 49 1.41 -7.32 -4.84
CA ILE A 49 2.39 -7.60 -3.79
C ILE A 49 2.37 -6.49 -2.73
N VAL A 50 2.37 -5.22 -3.14
CA VAL A 50 2.31 -4.08 -2.21
C VAL A 50 1.04 -4.11 -1.37
N ALA A 51 -0.11 -4.39 -1.98
CA ALA A 51 -1.38 -4.53 -1.25
C ALA A 51 -1.34 -5.67 -0.23
N PHE A 52 -0.72 -6.80 -0.58
CA PHE A 52 -0.51 -7.92 0.34
C PHE A 52 0.38 -7.52 1.52
N PHE A 53 1.49 -6.83 1.28
CA PHE A 53 2.38 -6.32 2.33
C PHE A 53 1.67 -5.35 3.27
N ILE A 54 0.87 -4.41 2.74
CA ILE A 54 0.08 -3.48 3.55
C ILE A 54 -0.87 -4.26 4.44
N THR A 55 -1.65 -5.20 3.87
CA THR A 55 -2.61 -6.03 4.60
C THR A 55 -1.94 -6.86 5.70
N ARG A 56 -0.80 -7.49 5.39
CA ARG A 56 0.01 -8.27 6.33
C ARG A 56 0.49 -7.39 7.49
N THR A 57 1.01 -6.22 7.18
CA THR A 57 1.55 -5.26 8.17
C THR A 57 0.44 -4.74 9.08
N LEU A 58 -0.73 -4.39 8.53
CA LEU A 58 -1.89 -3.98 9.31
C LEU A 58 -2.41 -5.12 10.21
N GLY A 59 -2.45 -6.35 9.71
CA GLY A 59 -2.84 -7.53 10.50
C GLY A 59 -1.91 -7.78 11.68
N HIS A 60 -0.60 -7.60 11.49
CA HIS A 60 0.40 -7.72 12.55
C HIS A 60 0.25 -6.61 13.60
N GLN A 61 0.01 -5.36 13.17
CA GLN A 61 -0.25 -4.25 14.10
C GLN A 61 -1.54 -4.45 14.90
N LYS A 62 -2.60 -5.00 14.28
CA LYS A 62 -3.85 -5.33 14.98
C LYS A 62 -3.63 -6.37 16.08
N GLN A 63 -2.79 -7.39 15.83
CA GLN A 63 -2.43 -8.41 16.82
C GLN A 63 -1.66 -7.79 18.01
N ILE A 64 -0.71 -6.88 17.73
CA ILE A 64 0.07 -6.18 18.76
C ILE A 64 -0.83 -5.26 19.60
N ASP A 65 -1.78 -4.53 18.99
CA ASP A 65 -2.71 -3.64 19.72
C ASP A 65 -3.68 -4.42 20.63
N ILE A 66 -4.04 -5.66 20.27
CA ILE A 66 -4.88 -6.55 21.09
C ILE A 66 -4.10 -7.11 22.29
N TYR A 67 -2.82 -7.46 22.13
CA TYR A 67 -2.00 -8.02 23.21
C TYR A 67 -1.52 -6.96 24.22
N LYS A 68 -1.61 -5.67 23.88
CA LYS A 68 -1.21 -4.54 24.74
C LYS A 68 -2.35 -3.97 25.59
N ARG A 69 -3.56 -4.53 25.49
CA ARG A 69 -4.72 -4.21 26.36
C ARG A 69 -4.76 -5.15 27.55
#